data_AF-A0A3D1TDZ6-F1
#
_entry.id   AF-A0A3D1TDZ6-F1
#
_cell.length_a   1.000
_cell.length_b   1.000
_cell.length_c   1.000
_cell.angle_alpha   90.00
_cell.angle_beta   90.00
_cell.angle_gamma   90.00
#
_symmetry.space_group_name_H-M   'P 1'
#
loop_
_entity.id
_entity.type
_entity.pdbx_description
1 polymer ?
#
loop_
_entity_poly.entity_id
_entity_poly.type
_entity_poly.pdbx_seq_one_letter_code
_entity_poly.pdbx_strand_id
1 'polypeptide(L)'
;PPAAPSGSAHPLEIDEALELLFQAAEDQPHWALIPAAERLLIARALERTGGNQVRAAKLLGITRSTLRKRIEKYNINLQVRAI
;
A
#
# COMPACT_ATOMS: atom_id res chain seq x y z
N PRO A 1 -23.90 -23.10 -24.65
CA PRO A 1 -23.09 -21.95 -25.10
C PRO A 1 -21.90 -21.67 -24.17
N PRO A 2 -20.66 -21.78 -24.65
CA PRO A 2 -19.52 -21.21 -23.96
C PRO A 2 -18.84 -20.16 -24.84
N ALA A 3 -19.07 -18.88 -24.56
CA ALA A 3 -18.21 -17.83 -25.06
C ALA A 3 -17.11 -17.59 -24.02
N ALA A 4 -15.86 -17.87 -24.39
CA ALA A 4 -14.66 -17.41 -23.70
C ALA A 4 -13.66 -16.97 -24.79
N PRO A 5 -12.62 -16.18 -24.47
CA PRO A 5 -12.56 -15.02 -23.59
C PRO A 5 -11.99 -13.80 -24.36
N SER A 6 -12.58 -12.61 -24.26
CA SER A 6 -12.16 -11.44 -25.05
C SER A 6 -11.45 -10.37 -24.20
N GLY A 7 -10.12 -10.40 -24.25
CA GLY A 7 -9.24 -9.23 -24.48
C GLY A 7 -9.37 -7.98 -23.61
N SER A 8 -8.65 -7.95 -22.49
CA SER A 8 -7.76 -6.85 -22.09
C SER A 8 -6.76 -7.37 -21.06
N ALA A 9 -5.46 -7.20 -21.29
CA ALA A 9 -4.47 -7.53 -20.28
C ALA A 9 -4.55 -6.45 -19.17
N HIS A 10 -4.83 -6.91 -17.95
CA HIS A 10 -4.85 -6.24 -16.64
C HIS A 10 -6.17 -5.55 -16.23
N PRO A 11 -6.97 -6.17 -15.32
CA PRO A 11 -7.16 -5.62 -13.95
C PRO A 11 -7.54 -6.62 -12.82
N LEU A 12 -7.50 -7.93 -13.02
CA LEU A 12 -7.98 -8.94 -12.05
C LEU A 12 -7.18 -9.02 -10.71
N GLU A 13 -6.13 -8.22 -10.49
CA GLU A 13 -5.36 -8.23 -9.22
C GLU A 13 -5.67 -7.04 -8.29
N ILE A 14 -6.16 -5.90 -8.81
CA ILE A 14 -6.44 -4.71 -7.98
C ILE A 14 -7.84 -4.81 -7.38
N ASP A 15 -8.83 -5.22 -8.18
CA ASP A 15 -10.22 -5.37 -7.70
C ASP A 15 -10.30 -6.41 -6.58
N GLU A 16 -9.60 -7.55 -6.72
CA GLU A 16 -9.49 -8.54 -5.63
C GLU A 16 -8.81 -7.96 -4.38
N ALA A 17 -7.77 -7.14 -4.55
CA ALA A 17 -7.12 -6.48 -3.41
C ALA A 17 -8.05 -5.45 -2.72
N LEU A 18 -8.90 -4.75 -3.49
CA LEU A 18 -9.90 -3.83 -2.96
C LEU A 18 -10.95 -4.56 -2.13
N GLU A 19 -11.49 -5.68 -2.65
CA GLU A 19 -12.43 -6.53 -1.93
C GLU A 19 -11.83 -7.00 -0.59
N LEU A 20 -10.57 -7.48 -0.60
CA LEU A 20 -9.89 -7.87 0.64
C LEU A 20 -9.69 -6.71 1.63
N LEU A 21 -9.39 -5.51 1.11
CA LEU A 21 -9.22 -4.31 1.95
C LEU A 21 -10.54 -3.85 2.56
N PHE A 22 -11.64 -3.89 1.80
CA PHE A 22 -12.98 -3.53 2.31
C PHE A 22 -13.48 -4.55 3.32
N GLN A 23 -13.32 -5.85 3.06
CA GLN A 23 -13.68 -6.90 4.01
C GLN A 23 -12.95 -6.73 5.35
N ALA A 24 -11.64 -6.44 5.31
CA ALA A 24 -10.86 -6.18 6.52
C ALA A 24 -11.34 -4.94 7.30
N ALA A 25 -11.91 -3.95 6.60
CA ALA A 25 -12.48 -2.75 7.20
C ALA A 25 -13.85 -2.98 7.82
N GLU A 26 -14.68 -3.82 7.20
CA GLU A 26 -15.98 -4.22 7.74
C GLU A 26 -15.83 -5.02 9.04
N ASP A 27 -14.84 -5.92 9.10
CA ASP A 27 -14.56 -6.72 10.30
C ASP A 27 -14.03 -5.89 11.48
N GLN A 28 -13.53 -4.67 11.23
CA GLN A 28 -12.93 -3.78 12.23
C GLN A 28 -13.46 -2.35 12.12
N PRO A 29 -14.65 -2.04 12.65
CA PRO A 29 -15.32 -0.76 12.42
C PRO A 29 -14.59 0.47 13.01
N HIS A 30 -13.64 0.27 13.93
CA HIS A 30 -12.79 1.34 14.46
C HIS A 30 -11.46 1.50 13.68
N TRP A 31 -11.20 0.63 12.71
CA TRP A 31 -10.02 0.65 11.86
C TRP A 31 -10.29 1.50 10.62
N ALA A 32 -9.75 2.72 10.61
CA ALA A 32 -9.86 3.59 9.45
C ALA A 32 -9.00 3.03 8.29
N LEU A 33 -9.68 2.47 7.29
CA LEU A 33 -9.05 1.78 6.15
C LEU A 33 -7.97 2.63 5.47
N ILE A 34 -8.27 3.88 5.15
CA ILE A 34 -7.35 4.76 4.42
C ILE A 34 -6.05 5.01 5.22
N PRO A 35 -6.08 5.50 6.47
CA PRO A 35 -4.87 5.61 7.30
C PRO A 35 -4.08 4.32 7.44
N ALA A 36 -4.76 3.17 7.55
CA ALA A 36 -4.11 1.89 7.72
C ALA A 36 -3.41 1.40 6.44
N ALA A 37 -4.10 1.47 5.31
CA ALA A 37 -3.54 1.17 4.00
C ALA A 37 -2.35 2.09 3.71
N GLU A 38 -2.49 3.39 4.00
CA GLU A 38 -1.42 4.37 3.83
C GLU A 38 -0.17 4.03 4.66
N ARG A 39 -0.35 3.66 5.94
CA ARG A 39 0.75 3.20 6.80
C ARG A 39 1.46 1.97 6.23
N LEU A 40 0.69 0.97 5.77
CA LEU A 40 1.22 -0.27 5.20
C LEU A 40 2.00 -0.01 3.91
N LEU A 41 1.45 0.80 3.01
CA LEU A 41 2.09 1.18 1.75
C LEU A 41 3.42 1.90 1.98
N ILE A 42 3.47 2.84 2.94
CA ILE A 42 4.69 3.56 3.28
C ILE A 42 5.74 2.62 3.86
N ALA A 43 5.37 1.78 4.82
CA ALA A 43 6.29 0.83 5.42
C ALA A 43 6.90 -0.11 4.37
N ARG A 44 6.07 -0.67 3.48
CA ARG A 44 6.51 -1.55 2.39
C ARG A 44 7.38 -0.82 1.36
N ALA A 45 7.07 0.43 1.02
CA ALA A 45 7.89 1.22 0.12
C ALA A 45 9.28 1.51 0.71
N LEU A 46 9.35 1.80 2.01
CA LEU A 46 10.60 1.98 2.73
C LEU A 46 11.42 0.68 2.78
N GLU A 47 10.79 -0.45 3.10
CA GLU A 47 11.42 -1.78 3.09
C GLU A 47 12.01 -2.11 1.71
N ARG A 48 11.20 -1.99 0.64
CA ARG A 48 11.62 -2.25 -0.75
C ARG A 48 12.75 -1.34 -1.24
N THR A 49 12.96 -0.21 -0.58
CA THR A 49 13.99 0.76 -0.95
C THR A 49 15.14 0.81 0.04
N GLY A 50 15.20 -0.12 1.01
CA GLY A 50 16.24 -0.15 2.04
C GLY A 50 16.27 1.11 2.91
N GLY A 51 15.11 1.71 3.18
CA GLY A 51 14.97 2.96 3.93
C GLY A 51 15.26 4.24 3.13
N ASN A 52 15.54 4.14 1.83
CA ASN A 52 15.78 5.33 1.01
C ASN A 52 14.47 6.10 0.75
N GLN A 53 14.23 7.12 1.56
CA GLN A 53 13.02 7.94 1.50
C GLN A 53 12.79 8.62 0.14
N VAL A 54 13.84 8.99 -0.60
CA VAL A 54 13.67 9.59 -1.94
C VAL A 54 13.12 8.58 -2.92
N ARG A 55 13.68 7.36 -2.92
CA ARG A 55 13.21 6.26 -3.77
C ARG A 55 11.81 5.80 -3.36
N ALA A 56 11.53 5.70 -2.06
CA ALA A 56 10.21 5.33 -1.56
C ALA A 56 9.14 6.37 -1.97
N ALA A 57 9.45 7.66 -1.84
CA ALA A 57 8.53 8.74 -2.22
C ALA A 57 8.25 8.70 -3.73
N LYS A 58 9.28 8.49 -4.55
CA LYS A 58 9.15 8.31 -6.01
C LYS A 58 8.29 7.09 -6.36
N LEU A 59 8.50 5.96 -5.68
CA LEU A 59 7.72 4.74 -5.87
C LEU A 59 6.22 4.95 -5.55
N LEU A 60 5.93 5.71 -4.50
CA LEU A 60 4.57 6.02 -4.07
C LEU A 60 3.93 7.20 -4.83
N GLY A 61 4.65 7.85 -5.75
CA GLY A 61 4.14 9.00 -6.50
C GLY A 61 3.89 10.25 -5.64
N ILE A 62 4.59 10.39 -4.51
CA ILE A 62 4.46 11.56 -3.62
C ILE A 62 5.80 12.28 -3.46
N THR A 63 5.75 13.51 -2.94
CA THR A 63 6.97 14.23 -2.59
C THR A 63 7.65 13.63 -1.36
N ARG A 64 8.97 13.81 -1.23
CA ARG A 64 9.72 13.41 -0.04
C ARG A 64 9.19 14.07 1.24
N SER A 65 8.78 15.34 1.15
CA SER A 65 8.23 16.08 2.30
C SER A 65 6.91 15.47 2.79
N THR A 66 6.03 15.06 1.86
CA THR A 66 4.80 14.33 2.19
C THR A 66 5.11 12.97 2.81
N LEU A 67 6.04 12.20 2.22
CA LEU A 67 6.46 10.92 2.79
C LEU A 67 6.97 11.08 4.22
N ARG A 68 7.87 12.04 4.47
CA ARG A 68 8.44 12.30 5.80
C ARG A 68 7.35 12.61 6.83
N LYS A 69 6.41 13.51 6.49
CA LYS A 69 5.28 13.84 7.37
C LYS A 69 4.43 12.61 7.71
N ARG A 70 4.20 11.73 6.73
CA ARG A 70 3.42 10.49 6.94
C ARG A 70 4.19 9.45 7.76
N ILE A 71 5.51 9.34 7.60
CA ILE A 71 6.38 8.50 8.45
C ILE A 71 6.27 8.95 9.91
N GLU A 72 6.36 10.25 10.16
CA GLU A 72 6.20 10.85 11.49
C GLU A 72 4.78 10.60 12.04
N LYS A 73 3.74 10.89 11.24
CA LYS A 73 2.33 10.68 11.61
C LYS A 73 2.03 9.24 12.03
N TYR A 74 2.59 8.25 11.33
CA TYR A 74 2.33 6.84 11.57
C TYR A 74 3.39 6.14 12.43
N ASN A 75 4.34 6.92 12.96
CA ASN A 75 5.43 6.46 13.81
C ASN A 75 6.15 5.22 13.23
N ILE A 76 6.42 5.25 11.93
CA ILE A 76 6.97 4.12 11.18
C ILE A 76 8.46 3.99 11.49
N ASN A 77 8.79 3.02 12.34
CA ASN A 77 10.16 2.61 12.60
C ASN A 77 10.56 1.53 11.59
N LEU A 78 11.61 1.77 10.80
CA LEU A 78 12.23 0.73 9.98
C LEU A 78 12.89 -0.30 10.90
N GLN A 79 12.12 -1.30 11.33
CA GLN A 79 12.68 -2.57 11.77
C GLN A 79 13.12 -3.26 10.47
N VAL A 80 14.37 -3.03 10.08
CA VAL A 80 14.98 -3.77 8.97
C VAL A 80 14.94 -5.24 9.38
N ARG A 81 13.95 -6.00 8.90
CA ARG A 81 14.05 -7.46 8.90
C ARG A 81 15.15 -7.76 7.89
N ALA A 82 16.36 -7.95 8.40
CA ALA A 82 17.38 -8.67 7.66
C ALA A 82 16.79 -10.05 7.35
N ILE A 83 16.58 -10.31 6.07
CA ILE A 83 16.31 -11.64 5.53
C ILE A 83 17.67 -12.28 5.27
#